data_AF-A0A2U1LXL0-F1
#
_entry.id   AF-A0A2U1LXL0-F1
#
_cell.length_a   1.000
_cell.length_b   1.000
_cell.length_c   1.000
_cell.angle_alpha   90.00
_cell.angle_beta   90.00
_cell.angle_gamma   90.00
#
_symmetry.space_group_name_H-M   'P 1'
#
loop_
_entity.id
_entity.type
_entity.pdbx_description
1 polymer ?
#
loop_
_entity_poly.entity_id
_entity_poly.type
_entity_poly.pdbx_seq_one_letter_code
_entity_poly.pdbx_strand_id
1 'polypeptide(L)'
;MAGATMALLVCVLFFTVCKISVCKAQATAPGVYVLGDSLADVGNNNYLPLSVAKADFPHNGVDYTNRKSTGRFSNGENAADFLAKKIGLPTSLPYLSLMGTTPPLTGVSFASGGSGILNGTGASFVQYISLAQQVEYFYMVHNKLVRQLGQSNAQMHLSKSIFIIIVGSNDIFSYFNAGSLVSKQYTPQQYVDVMVSTFKGLLKV
;
A
#
# COMPACT_ATOMS: atom_id res chain seq x y z
N MET A 1 51.48 15.87 -31.76
CA MET A 1 50.89 15.95 -30.40
C MET A 1 49.60 16.78 -30.33
N ALA A 2 49.41 17.84 -31.12
CA ALA A 2 48.21 18.70 -31.07
C ALA A 2 46.89 18.04 -31.54
N GLY A 3 46.94 17.09 -32.48
CA GLY A 3 45.72 16.44 -33.00
C GLY A 3 45.06 15.46 -32.02
N ALA A 4 45.85 14.78 -31.17
CA ALA A 4 45.35 13.83 -30.18
C ALA A 4 44.65 14.52 -29.00
N THR A 5 45.14 15.69 -28.57
CA THR A 5 44.51 16.50 -27.53
C THR A 5 43.19 17.12 -28.00
N MET A 6 43.09 17.52 -29.28
CA MET A 6 41.84 18.05 -29.82
C MET A 6 40.74 16.97 -29.92
N ALA A 7 41.09 15.76 -30.33
CA ALA A 7 40.17 14.62 -30.38
C ALA A 7 39.67 14.22 -28.99
N LEU A 8 40.54 14.24 -27.97
CA LEU A 8 40.18 13.96 -26.58
C LEU A 8 39.20 15.01 -26.01
N LEU A 9 39.43 16.29 -26.32
CA LEU A 9 38.55 17.40 -25.93
C LEU A 9 37.16 17.29 -26.57
N VAL A 10 37.09 16.93 -27.85
CA VAL A 10 35.82 16.71 -28.56
C VAL A 10 35.05 15.52 -27.96
N CYS A 11 35.72 14.42 -27.63
CA CYS A 11 35.10 13.27 -26.97
C CYS A 11 34.56 13.63 -25.58
N VAL A 12 35.33 14.35 -24.75
CA VAL A 12 34.88 14.79 -23.41
C VAL A 12 33.69 15.75 -23.51
N LEU A 13 33.70 16.67 -24.47
CA LEU A 13 32.56 17.56 -24.76
C LEU A 13 31.33 16.77 -25.24
N PHE A 14 31.50 15.74 -26.07
CA PHE A 14 30.40 14.87 -26.51
C PHE A 14 29.77 14.09 -25.35
N PHE A 15 30.59 13.55 -24.44
CA PHE A 15 30.11 12.88 -23.23
C PHE A 15 29.47 13.85 -22.21
N THR A 16 29.88 15.12 -22.21
CA THR A 16 29.31 16.16 -21.33
C THR A 16 27.99 16.73 -21.86
N VAL A 17 27.81 16.76 -23.20
CA VAL A 17 26.57 17.20 -23.87
C VAL A 17 25.50 16.10 -23.88
N CYS A 18 25.91 14.83 -23.84
CA CYS A 18 25.03 13.74 -23.44
C CYS A 18 24.83 13.73 -21.92
N LYS A 19 24.27 14.82 -21.37
CA LYS A 19 23.42 14.67 -20.19
C LYS A 19 22.33 13.69 -20.61
N ILE A 20 22.49 12.44 -20.20
CA ILE A 20 21.43 11.44 -20.24
C ILE A 20 20.32 12.07 -19.38
N SER A 21 19.42 12.81 -20.02
CA SER A 21 18.08 13.02 -19.51
C SER A 21 17.50 11.62 -19.48
N VAL A 22 17.77 10.93 -18.37
CA VAL A 22 16.93 9.83 -17.92
C VAL A 22 15.57 10.49 -17.84
N CYS A 23 14.74 10.25 -18.85
CA CYS A 23 13.36 10.67 -18.85
C CYS A 23 12.75 9.89 -17.70
N LYS A 24 12.78 10.45 -16.48
CA LYS A 24 12.00 9.91 -15.37
C LYS A 24 10.59 9.87 -15.91
N ALA A 25 10.01 8.68 -16.00
CA ALA A 25 8.61 8.54 -16.33
C ALA A 25 7.85 9.49 -15.40
N GLN A 26 7.26 10.53 -15.98
CA GLN A 26 6.56 11.54 -15.20
C GLN A 26 5.43 10.80 -14.49
N ALA A 27 5.40 10.86 -13.15
CA ALA A 27 4.37 10.18 -12.40
C ALA A 27 3.00 10.66 -12.86
N THR A 28 2.12 9.73 -13.23
CA THR A 28 0.79 10.09 -13.79
C THR A 28 -0.23 10.43 -12.71
N ALA A 29 0.10 10.15 -11.45
CA ALA A 29 -0.63 10.54 -10.25
C ALA A 29 0.40 11.02 -9.19
N PRO A 30 0.01 11.87 -8.22
CA PRO A 30 0.94 12.37 -7.22
C PRO A 30 1.18 11.39 -6.06
N GLY A 31 0.26 10.45 -5.79
CA GLY A 31 0.47 9.39 -4.80
C GLY A 31 -0.46 8.18 -4.97
N VAL A 32 -0.08 7.06 -4.33
CA VAL A 32 -0.88 5.82 -4.22
C VAL A 32 -1.16 5.49 -2.77
N TYR A 33 -2.42 5.54 -2.37
CA TYR A 33 -2.86 5.16 -1.03
C TYR A 33 -3.54 3.80 -1.09
N VAL A 34 -3.15 2.88 -0.20
CA VAL A 34 -3.57 1.48 -0.27
C VAL A 34 -4.27 1.09 1.02
N LEU A 35 -5.48 0.55 0.91
CA LEU A 35 -6.24 -0.06 2.00
C LEU A 35 -6.55 -1.50 1.60
N GLY A 36 -6.65 -2.39 2.57
CA GLY A 36 -6.99 -3.76 2.27
C GLY A 36 -6.53 -4.82 3.24
N ASP A 37 -6.49 -6.03 2.72
CA ASP A 37 -6.09 -7.24 3.42
C ASP A 37 -4.66 -7.71 3.03
N SER A 38 -4.36 -8.99 3.23
CA SER A 38 -3.07 -9.61 2.90
C SER A 38 -2.68 -9.48 1.43
N LEU A 39 -3.64 -9.32 0.52
CA LEU A 39 -3.39 -9.15 -0.91
C LEU A 39 -2.75 -7.80 -1.24
N ALA A 40 -2.84 -6.83 -0.32
CA ALA A 40 -2.31 -5.48 -0.49
C ALA A 40 -1.32 -5.07 0.61
N ASP A 41 -1.16 -5.88 1.67
CA ASP A 41 -0.22 -5.60 2.75
C ASP A 41 1.22 -5.54 2.23
N VAL A 42 1.94 -4.53 2.70
CA VAL A 42 3.33 -4.23 2.36
C VAL A 42 4.26 -4.34 3.57
N GLY A 43 3.75 -4.87 4.68
CA GLY A 43 4.48 -5.13 5.92
C GLY A 43 3.93 -4.46 7.18
N ASN A 44 2.70 -3.94 7.18
CA ASN A 44 2.10 -3.41 8.41
C ASN A 44 2.03 -4.50 9.48
N ASN A 45 1.67 -5.73 9.11
CA ASN A 45 1.55 -6.82 10.07
C ASN A 45 2.85 -7.18 10.78
N ASN A 46 4.02 -6.85 10.23
CA ASN A 46 5.31 -7.07 10.90
C ASN A 46 5.50 -6.15 12.12
N TYR A 47 4.75 -5.05 12.22
CA TYR A 47 4.74 -4.14 13.36
C TYR A 47 3.68 -4.52 14.42
N LEU A 48 2.90 -5.57 14.19
CA LEU A 48 1.86 -6.06 15.09
C LEU A 48 2.40 -7.26 15.89
N PRO A 49 2.90 -7.07 17.13
CA PRO A 49 3.64 -8.11 17.85
C PRO A 49 2.83 -9.39 18.07
N LEU A 50 1.52 -9.27 18.32
CA LEU A 50 0.64 -10.40 18.62
C LEU A 50 -0.02 -11.00 17.36
N SER A 51 0.15 -10.38 16.19
CA SER A 51 -0.49 -10.87 14.97
C SER A 51 0.09 -12.22 14.57
N VAL A 52 -0.76 -13.20 14.29
CA VAL A 52 -0.34 -14.47 13.67
C VAL A 52 -0.41 -14.43 12.15
N ALA A 53 -1.01 -13.38 11.57
CA ALA A 53 -1.02 -13.14 10.13
C ALA A 53 0.21 -12.32 9.71
N LYS A 54 1.39 -12.94 9.68
CA LYS A 54 2.63 -12.30 9.17
C LYS A 54 3.12 -12.99 7.90
N ALA A 55 3.82 -12.24 7.07
CA ALA A 55 4.48 -12.74 5.86
C ALA A 55 5.98 -12.39 5.89
N ASP A 56 6.60 -12.70 7.03
CA ASP A 56 8.01 -12.48 7.33
C ASP A 56 8.83 -13.78 7.29
N PHE A 57 8.28 -14.85 6.72
CA PHE A 57 8.93 -16.16 6.63
C PHE A 57 9.97 -16.23 5.49
N PRO A 58 10.91 -17.21 5.52
CA PRO A 58 11.95 -17.34 4.50
C PRO A 58 11.47 -17.52 3.05
N HIS A 59 10.24 -18.00 2.84
CA HIS A 59 9.67 -18.16 1.50
C HIS A 59 8.99 -16.89 0.98
N ASN A 60 8.76 -15.89 1.83
CA ASN A 60 8.25 -14.59 1.39
C ASN A 60 9.40 -13.72 0.88
N GLY A 61 9.20 -13.02 -0.24
CA GLY A 61 10.21 -12.12 -0.79
C GLY A 61 11.39 -12.81 -1.51
N VAL A 62 11.28 -14.10 -1.86
CA VAL A 62 12.33 -14.86 -2.56
C VAL A 62 12.70 -14.30 -3.94
N ASP A 63 11.80 -13.54 -4.58
CA ASP A 63 12.03 -12.90 -5.88
C ASP A 63 12.73 -11.54 -5.75
N TYR A 64 12.90 -11.00 -4.52
CA TYR A 64 13.70 -9.80 -4.30
C TYR A 64 15.20 -10.08 -4.46
N THR A 65 15.96 -9.10 -4.92
CA THR A 65 17.43 -9.21 -5.09
C THR A 65 18.14 -9.61 -3.80
N ASN A 66 17.67 -9.11 -2.65
CA ASN A 66 18.23 -9.45 -1.34
C ASN A 66 17.56 -10.66 -0.68
N ARG A 67 16.55 -11.25 -1.32
CA ARG A 67 15.72 -12.38 -0.85
C ARG A 67 15.19 -12.20 0.58
N LYS A 68 14.88 -10.95 0.97
CA LYS A 68 14.34 -10.64 2.29
C LYS A 68 12.84 -10.49 2.23
N SER A 69 12.16 -11.09 3.20
CA SER A 69 10.74 -10.87 3.42
C SER A 69 10.49 -9.39 3.78
N THR A 70 9.44 -8.80 3.18
CA THR A 70 9.00 -7.43 3.47
C THR A 70 7.65 -7.40 4.18
N GLY A 71 7.08 -8.56 4.53
CA GLY A 71 5.70 -8.65 5.02
C GLY A 71 4.63 -8.65 3.92
N ARG A 72 5.00 -8.88 2.66
CA ARG A 72 4.06 -9.17 1.57
C ARG A 72 3.76 -10.66 1.52
N PHE A 73 2.49 -11.02 1.40
CA PHE A 73 2.00 -12.41 1.34
C PHE A 73 2.26 -13.04 -0.05
N SER A 74 3.49 -12.94 -0.54
CA SER A 74 3.92 -13.40 -1.86
C SER A 74 5.44 -13.62 -1.90
N ASN A 75 5.93 -14.13 -3.03
CA ASN A 75 7.37 -14.24 -3.32
C ASN A 75 8.02 -12.87 -3.57
N GLY A 76 7.25 -11.82 -3.76
CA GLY A 76 7.76 -10.48 -4.01
C GLY A 76 6.65 -9.44 -3.95
N GLU A 77 6.62 -8.57 -4.95
CA GLU A 77 5.67 -7.47 -5.05
C GLU A 77 4.23 -7.93 -5.28
N ASN A 78 3.29 -7.19 -4.69
CA ASN A 78 1.85 -7.36 -4.86
C ASN A 78 1.31 -6.47 -5.99
N ALA A 79 0.03 -6.60 -6.31
CA ALA A 79 -0.59 -5.87 -7.42
C ALA A 79 -0.54 -4.33 -7.26
N ALA A 80 -0.63 -3.82 -6.02
CA ALA A 80 -0.55 -2.39 -5.74
C ALA A 80 0.85 -1.84 -6.04
N ASP A 81 1.89 -2.62 -5.75
CA ASP A 81 3.27 -2.25 -6.06
C ASP A 81 3.52 -2.16 -7.57
N PHE A 82 3.04 -3.16 -8.33
CA PHE A 82 3.15 -3.17 -9.78
C PHE A 82 2.42 -1.97 -10.39
N LEU A 83 1.24 -1.60 -9.85
CA LEU A 83 0.53 -0.41 -10.30
C LEU A 83 1.34 0.86 -10.03
N ALA A 84 1.84 1.04 -8.80
CA ALA A 84 2.66 2.19 -8.42
C ALA A 84 3.88 2.36 -9.35
N LYS A 85 4.60 1.26 -9.61
CA LYS A 85 5.73 1.27 -10.54
C LYS A 85 5.32 1.61 -11.97
N LYS A 86 4.21 1.06 -12.44
CA LYS A 86 3.70 1.31 -13.80
C LYS A 86 3.39 2.78 -14.04
N ILE A 87 2.95 3.50 -13.00
CA ILE A 87 2.65 4.94 -13.05
C ILE A 87 3.82 5.83 -12.61
N GLY A 88 5.03 5.28 -12.46
CA GLY A 88 6.24 6.04 -12.15
C GLY A 88 6.40 6.45 -10.68
N LEU A 89 5.68 5.80 -9.76
CA LEU A 89 5.78 6.05 -8.32
C LEU A 89 6.54 4.93 -7.60
N PRO A 90 7.20 5.24 -6.47
CA PRO A 90 7.73 4.22 -5.59
C PRO A 90 6.60 3.44 -4.94
N THR A 91 6.93 2.26 -4.45
CA THR A 91 6.04 1.44 -3.66
C THR A 91 5.63 2.13 -2.36
N SER A 92 4.33 2.14 -2.04
CA SER A 92 3.84 2.76 -0.81
C SER A 92 4.40 2.03 0.42
N LEU A 93 4.84 2.80 1.42
CA LEU A 93 5.40 2.27 2.67
C LEU A 93 4.28 1.86 3.64
N PRO A 94 4.50 0.86 4.52
CA PRO A 94 3.53 0.51 5.54
C PRO A 94 3.35 1.67 6.53
N TYR A 95 2.12 2.05 6.83
CA TYR A 95 1.80 3.13 7.75
C TYR A 95 2.53 3.00 9.10
N LEU A 96 2.58 1.79 9.66
CA LEU A 96 3.21 1.56 10.96
C LEU A 96 4.74 1.79 10.96
N SER A 97 5.43 1.71 9.80
CA SER A 97 6.84 2.09 9.71
C SER A 97 7.06 3.60 9.71
N LEU A 98 6.00 4.39 9.54
CA LEU A 98 6.04 5.85 9.42
C LEU A 98 5.59 6.56 10.69
N MET A 99 5.33 5.82 11.77
CA MET A 99 4.93 6.39 13.06
C MET A 99 5.98 7.39 13.55
N GLY A 100 5.53 8.61 13.89
CA GLY A 100 6.42 9.71 14.29
C GLY A 100 7.12 10.45 13.13
N THR A 101 6.89 10.05 11.87
CA THR A 101 7.52 10.69 10.70
C THR A 101 6.51 11.48 9.85
N THR A 102 7.06 12.25 8.92
CA THR A 102 6.36 12.96 7.85
C THR A 102 5.98 11.96 6.74
N PRO A 103 4.70 11.70 6.47
CA PRO A 103 4.30 10.74 5.44
C PRO A 103 4.75 11.23 4.06
N PRO A 104 5.21 10.33 3.18
CA PRO A 104 5.60 10.68 1.82
C PRO A 104 4.39 11.10 0.99
N LEU A 105 4.58 12.10 0.13
CA LEU A 105 3.55 12.55 -0.81
C LEU A 105 3.23 11.48 -1.86
N THR A 106 4.14 10.54 -2.10
CA THR A 106 3.94 9.43 -3.05
C THR A 106 2.95 8.37 -2.54
N GLY A 107 2.46 8.50 -1.31
CA GLY A 107 1.39 7.67 -0.76
C GLY A 107 1.84 6.67 0.30
N VAL A 108 0.86 6.09 0.99
CA VAL A 108 1.03 5.23 2.18
C VAL A 108 0.10 4.02 2.07
N SER A 109 0.57 2.85 2.51
CA SER A 109 -0.26 1.65 2.61
C SER A 109 -0.70 1.42 4.06
N PHE A 110 -2.01 1.31 4.24
CA PHE A 110 -2.69 0.98 5.48
C PHE A 110 -3.13 -0.49 5.52
N ALA A 111 -3.03 -1.21 4.39
CA ALA A 111 -3.46 -2.60 4.26
C ALA A 111 -2.80 -3.51 5.31
N SER A 112 -3.55 -4.51 5.77
CA SER A 112 -3.14 -5.40 6.86
C SER A 112 -3.64 -6.82 6.62
N GLY A 113 -2.73 -7.79 6.69
CA GLY A 113 -3.05 -9.21 6.64
C GLY A 113 -4.17 -9.61 7.61
N GLY A 114 -5.15 -10.37 7.11
CA GLY A 114 -6.31 -10.83 7.87
C GLY A 114 -7.43 -9.81 8.04
N SER A 115 -7.27 -8.58 7.53
CA SER A 115 -8.33 -7.56 7.57
C SER A 115 -9.52 -7.94 6.70
N GLY A 116 -10.70 -7.47 7.11
CA GLY A 116 -11.94 -7.57 6.34
C GLY A 116 -12.69 -6.24 6.37
N ILE A 117 -13.80 -6.19 5.66
CA ILE A 117 -14.73 -5.06 5.67
C ILE A 117 -15.33 -4.91 7.08
N LEU A 118 -15.71 -6.02 7.70
CA LEU A 118 -16.27 -6.03 9.05
C LEU A 118 -15.16 -6.06 10.09
N ASN A 119 -15.32 -5.26 11.15
CA ASN A 119 -14.28 -5.10 12.17
C ASN A 119 -13.84 -6.41 12.81
N GLY A 120 -14.74 -7.38 13.00
CA GLY A 120 -14.44 -8.65 13.67
C GLY A 120 -13.82 -9.72 12.77
N THR A 121 -13.69 -9.49 11.46
CA THR A 121 -13.31 -10.53 10.50
C THR A 121 -11.92 -11.11 10.79
N GLY A 122 -10.97 -10.28 11.19
CA GLY A 122 -9.60 -10.71 11.45
C GLY A 122 -9.36 -11.30 12.84
N ALA A 123 -10.39 -11.49 13.67
CA ALA A 123 -10.24 -11.86 15.09
C ALA A 123 -9.42 -13.15 15.32
N SER A 124 -9.52 -14.12 14.40
CA SER A 124 -8.70 -15.35 14.45
C SER A 124 -7.21 -15.11 14.31
N PHE A 125 -6.79 -13.95 13.80
CA PHE A 125 -5.40 -13.57 13.63
C PHE A 125 -4.81 -12.83 14.83
N VAL A 126 -5.56 -12.73 15.95
CA VAL A 126 -5.20 -12.13 17.25
C VAL A 126 -5.00 -10.62 17.20
N GLN A 127 -4.26 -10.11 16.23
CA GLN A 127 -4.03 -8.69 16.02
C GLN A 127 -3.95 -8.39 14.52
N TYR A 128 -4.64 -7.35 14.08
CA TYR A 128 -4.75 -6.90 12.70
C TYR A 128 -5.23 -5.44 12.71
N ILE A 129 -5.19 -4.77 11.56
CA ILE A 129 -5.76 -3.42 11.39
C ILE A 129 -7.06 -3.58 10.59
N SER A 130 -8.21 -3.41 11.24
CA SER A 130 -9.51 -3.48 10.56
C SER A 130 -9.64 -2.37 9.51
N LEU A 131 -10.49 -2.55 8.49
CA LEU A 131 -10.68 -1.51 7.47
C LEU A 131 -11.10 -0.16 8.09
N ALA A 132 -11.90 -0.16 9.16
CA ALA A 132 -12.22 1.06 9.91
C ALA A 132 -10.97 1.75 10.49
N GLN A 133 -10.07 0.99 11.12
CA GLN A 133 -8.81 1.52 11.63
C GLN A 133 -7.89 2.00 10.50
N GLN A 134 -7.92 1.35 9.32
CA GLN A 134 -7.18 1.82 8.15
C GLN A 134 -7.67 3.20 7.68
N VAL A 135 -8.99 3.43 7.70
CA VAL A 135 -9.57 4.75 7.41
C VAL A 135 -9.17 5.78 8.47
N GLU A 136 -9.14 5.41 9.76
CA GLU A 136 -8.62 6.29 10.83
C GLU A 136 -7.15 6.67 10.62
N TYR A 137 -6.30 5.71 10.22
CA TYR A 137 -4.90 5.97 9.90
C TYR A 137 -4.75 6.86 8.65
N PHE A 138 -5.61 6.68 7.65
CA PHE A 138 -5.68 7.58 6.52
C PHE A 138 -6.02 9.00 6.98
N TYR A 139 -6.96 9.20 7.90
CA TYR A 139 -7.26 10.52 8.46
C TYR A 139 -6.06 11.17 9.16
N MET A 140 -5.28 10.39 9.91
CA MET A 140 -4.05 10.88 10.52
C MET A 140 -3.04 11.32 9.44
N VAL A 141 -2.90 10.55 8.37
CA VAL A 141 -2.04 10.93 7.22
C VAL A 141 -2.58 12.16 6.51
N HIS A 142 -3.88 12.24 6.24
CA HIS A 142 -4.54 13.41 5.65
C HIS A 142 -4.21 14.68 6.43
N ASN A 143 -4.35 14.66 7.75
CA ASN A 143 -4.05 15.83 8.60
C ASN A 143 -2.57 16.23 8.53
N LYS A 144 -1.66 15.25 8.41
CA LYS A 144 -0.23 15.53 8.20
C LYS A 144 0.02 16.11 6.80
N LEU A 145 -0.68 15.65 5.76
CA LEU A 145 -0.59 16.22 4.41
C LEU A 145 -1.10 17.66 4.38
N VAL A 146 -2.22 17.95 5.06
CA VAL A 146 -2.73 19.33 5.22
C VAL A 146 -1.70 20.22 5.89
N ARG A 147 -1.00 19.75 6.94
CA ARG A 147 0.08 20.51 7.58
C ARG A 147 1.28 20.74 6.65
N GLN A 148 1.59 19.79 5.77
CA GLN A 148 2.73 19.90 4.84
C GLN A 148 2.43 20.79 3.64
N LEU A 149 1.23 20.68 3.05
CA LEU A 149 0.89 21.29 1.77
C LEU A 149 -0.04 22.50 1.89
N GLY A 150 -0.74 22.63 3.02
CA GLY A 150 -1.92 23.48 3.17
C GLY A 150 -3.19 22.79 2.68
N GLN A 151 -4.35 23.22 3.19
CA GLN A 151 -5.66 22.59 2.94
C GLN A 151 -5.96 22.41 1.44
N SER A 152 -5.86 23.50 0.66
CA SER A 152 -6.19 23.48 -0.78
C SER A 152 -5.29 22.56 -1.58
N ASN A 153 -3.98 22.56 -1.29
CA ASN A 153 -3.02 21.75 -2.02
C ASN A 153 -3.12 20.27 -1.61
N ALA A 154 -3.40 19.98 -0.34
CA ALA A 154 -3.65 18.61 0.12
C ALA A 154 -4.89 18.02 -0.53
N GLN A 155 -5.98 18.80 -0.62
CA GLN A 155 -7.19 18.38 -1.34
C GLN A 155 -6.91 18.14 -2.83
N MET A 156 -6.22 19.07 -3.50
CA MET A 156 -5.85 18.89 -4.90
C MET A 156 -4.96 17.66 -5.11
N HIS A 157 -3.98 17.46 -4.24
CA HIS A 157 -3.09 16.31 -4.26
C HIS A 157 -3.90 15.00 -4.18
N LEU A 158 -4.74 14.85 -3.15
CA LEU A 158 -5.53 13.64 -2.92
C LEU A 158 -6.56 13.39 -4.04
N SER A 159 -7.17 14.46 -4.59
CA SER A 159 -8.12 14.34 -5.71
C SER A 159 -7.52 13.81 -7.00
N LYS A 160 -6.18 13.89 -7.14
CA LYS A 160 -5.44 13.38 -8.30
C LYS A 160 -4.69 12.08 -7.99
N SER A 161 -4.66 11.67 -6.72
CA SER A 161 -4.03 10.43 -6.27
C SER A 161 -4.91 9.22 -6.56
N ILE A 162 -4.29 8.04 -6.54
CA ILE A 162 -4.96 6.76 -6.74
C ILE A 162 -5.17 6.09 -5.37
N PHE A 163 -6.38 5.61 -5.14
CA PHE A 163 -6.73 4.78 -4.00
C PHE A 163 -6.96 3.35 -4.45
N ILE A 164 -6.23 2.41 -3.86
CA ILE A 164 -6.38 0.98 -4.11
C ILE A 164 -7.01 0.37 -2.87
N ILE A 165 -8.14 -0.31 -3.05
CA ILE A 165 -8.87 -0.96 -1.95
C ILE A 165 -9.08 -2.42 -2.34
N ILE A 166 -8.40 -3.34 -1.64
CA ILE A 166 -8.48 -4.79 -1.86
C ILE A 166 -8.88 -5.45 -0.55
N VAL A 167 -10.17 -5.74 -0.38
CA VAL A 167 -10.74 -6.21 0.89
C VAL A 167 -12.03 -6.98 0.64
N GLY A 168 -12.47 -7.78 1.63
CA GLY A 168 -13.73 -8.53 1.58
C GLY A 168 -13.53 -10.04 1.46
N SER A 169 -12.36 -10.48 0.99
CA SER A 169 -12.05 -11.91 0.82
C SER A 169 -12.12 -12.67 2.15
N ASN A 170 -11.54 -12.09 3.22
CA ASN A 170 -11.55 -12.67 4.55
C ASN A 170 -12.95 -12.73 5.17
N ASP A 171 -13.85 -11.77 4.86
CA ASP A 171 -15.23 -11.79 5.35
C ASP A 171 -15.97 -13.01 4.77
N ILE A 172 -15.81 -13.25 3.46
CA ILE A 172 -16.37 -14.42 2.79
C ILE A 172 -15.76 -15.71 3.33
N PHE A 173 -14.44 -15.79 3.50
CA PHE A 173 -13.80 -16.96 4.12
C PHE A 173 -14.32 -17.22 5.53
N SER A 174 -14.45 -16.18 6.36
CA SER A 174 -14.95 -16.28 7.73
C SER A 174 -16.40 -16.76 7.79
N TYR A 175 -17.23 -16.34 6.84
CA TYR A 175 -18.60 -16.82 6.73
C TYR A 175 -18.68 -18.32 6.41
N PHE A 176 -17.90 -18.79 5.44
CA PHE A 176 -17.95 -20.19 4.99
C PHE A 176 -17.06 -21.16 5.77
N ASN A 177 -16.28 -20.66 6.74
CA ASN A 177 -15.44 -21.52 7.56
C ASN A 177 -16.27 -22.47 8.45
N ALA A 178 -15.76 -23.68 8.69
CA ALA A 178 -16.43 -24.67 9.51
C ALA A 178 -16.67 -24.13 10.93
N GLY A 179 -17.92 -24.23 11.41
CA GLY A 179 -18.29 -23.74 12.73
C GLY A 179 -18.50 -22.23 12.83
N SER A 180 -18.50 -21.48 11.72
CA SER A 180 -18.74 -20.03 11.71
C SER A 180 -20.03 -19.66 12.46
N LEU A 181 -19.90 -18.79 13.46
CA LEU A 181 -21.05 -18.28 14.21
C LEU A 181 -21.88 -17.30 13.38
N VAL A 182 -21.25 -16.62 12.42
CA VAL A 182 -21.89 -15.63 11.55
C VAL A 182 -22.84 -16.32 10.56
N SER A 183 -22.44 -17.46 9.98
CA SER A 183 -23.31 -18.24 9.09
C SER A 183 -24.53 -18.86 9.79
N LYS A 184 -24.51 -18.97 11.12
CA LYS A 184 -25.68 -19.37 11.92
C LYS A 184 -26.65 -18.22 12.18
N GLN A 185 -26.19 -16.97 12.05
CA GLN A 185 -26.96 -15.76 12.35
C GLN A 185 -27.54 -15.10 11.09
N TYR A 186 -26.81 -15.17 9.97
CA TYR A 186 -27.17 -14.52 8.72
C TYR A 186 -27.27 -15.55 7.60
N THR A 187 -28.23 -15.36 6.70
CA THR A 187 -28.17 -15.98 5.37
C THR A 187 -27.06 -15.33 4.53
N PRO A 188 -26.60 -15.97 3.43
CA PRO A 188 -25.54 -15.39 2.60
C PRO A 188 -25.87 -13.99 2.08
N GLN A 189 -27.11 -13.76 1.64
CA GLN A 189 -27.54 -12.44 1.15
C GLN A 189 -27.52 -11.39 2.27
N GLN A 190 -28.07 -11.70 3.45
CA GLN A 190 -28.06 -10.76 4.58
C GLN A 190 -26.63 -10.41 5.01
N TYR A 191 -25.71 -11.37 4.97
CA TYR A 191 -24.31 -11.10 5.30
C TYR A 191 -23.65 -10.18 4.28
N VAL A 192 -23.86 -10.41 2.97
CA VAL A 192 -23.39 -9.50 1.92
C VAL A 192 -24.02 -8.10 2.06
N ASP A 193 -25.29 -8.00 2.41
CA ASP A 193 -25.96 -6.72 2.63
C ASP A 193 -25.31 -5.93 3.78
N VAL A 194 -24.95 -6.61 4.88
CA VAL A 194 -24.19 -6.02 5.98
C VAL A 194 -22.81 -5.56 5.51
N MET A 195 -22.06 -6.40 4.79
CA MET A 195 -20.76 -6.03 4.23
C MET A 195 -20.85 -4.78 3.34
N VAL A 196 -21.81 -4.74 2.42
CA VAL A 196 -22.02 -3.60 1.51
C VAL A 196 -22.40 -2.34 2.28
N SER A 197 -23.29 -2.45 3.27
CA SER A 197 -23.70 -1.31 4.10
C SER A 197 -22.51 -0.74 4.89
N THR A 198 -21.74 -1.61 5.56
CA THR A 198 -20.54 -1.21 6.29
C THR A 198 -19.50 -0.59 5.37
N PHE A 199 -19.21 -1.21 4.23
CA PHE A 199 -18.24 -0.69 3.26
C PHE A 199 -18.64 0.69 2.73
N LYS A 200 -19.93 0.88 2.37
CA LYS A 200 -20.45 2.20 1.97
C LYS A 200 -20.31 3.24 3.08
N GLY A 201 -20.49 2.85 4.35
CA GLY A 201 -20.27 3.73 5.48
C GLY A 201 -18.82 4.22 5.57
N LEU A 202 -17.87 3.31 5.34
CA LEU A 202 -16.42 3.58 5.39
C LEU A 202 -15.87 4.35 4.17
N LEU A 203 -16.63 4.47 3.08
CA LEU A 203 -16.22 5.24 1.89
C LEU A 203 -16.79 6.67 1.84
N LYS A 204 -17.76 7.00 2.70
CA LYS A 204 -18.43 8.33 2.72
C LYS A 204 -17.65 9.39 3.49
N VAL A 205 -16.40 9.10 3.81
CA VAL A 205 -15.57 9.82 4.76
C VAL A 205 -14.42 10.53 4.06
#